data_AF-A0A9D1SPJ3-F1
#
_entry.id   AF-A0A9D1SPJ3-F1
#
_cell.length_a   1.000
_cell.length_b   1.000
_cell.length_c   1.000
_cell.angle_alpha   90.00
_cell.angle_beta   90.00
_cell.angle_gamma   90.00
#
_symmetry.space_group_name_H-M   'P 1'
#
loop_
_entity.id
_entity.type
_entity.pdbx_description
1 polymer ?
#
loop_
_entity_poly.entity_id
_entity_poly.type
_entity_poly.pdbx_seq_one_letter_code
_entity_poly.pdbx_strand_id
1 'polypeptide(L)'
;AAGFCGEEDVFATIRTHFEKYHYLCDTHTAVALKVYADYVKSTGDDIVSVIDSTASPYKFSASVLSALQDSTKDMSEFEMVDELHRVSGMDVPQPIEALQNKAVRFREVCSKDEMGEIVFKLLKI
;
A
#
# COMPACT_ATOMS: atom_id res chain seq x y z
N ALA A 1 24.21 10.61 -0.77
CA ALA A 1 23.40 9.74 -1.65
C ALA A 1 22.06 9.50 -0.97
N ALA A 2 20.97 9.31 -1.73
CA ALA A 2 19.68 8.91 -1.16
C ALA A 2 19.63 7.39 -1.00
N GLY A 3 18.91 6.90 0.02
CA GLY A 3 18.67 5.47 0.21
C GLY A 3 17.57 4.95 -0.73
N PHE A 4 17.55 3.63 -0.97
CA PHE A 4 16.53 2.95 -1.76
C PHE A 4 16.22 1.58 -1.13
N CYS A 5 15.14 0.96 -1.58
CA CYS A 5 14.68 -0.34 -1.10
C CYS A 5 14.12 -1.12 -2.29
N GLY A 6 14.60 -2.36 -2.50
CA GLY A 6 14.05 -3.25 -3.52
C GLY A 6 12.75 -3.90 -3.08
N GLU A 7 12.03 -4.55 -4.00
CA GLU A 7 10.75 -5.22 -3.67
C GLU A 7 10.92 -6.31 -2.60
N GLU A 8 11.96 -7.14 -2.71
CA GLU A 8 12.27 -8.17 -1.72
C GLU A 8 12.53 -7.57 -0.33
N ASP A 9 13.27 -6.47 -0.26
CA ASP A 9 13.54 -5.75 0.98
C ASP A 9 12.26 -5.13 1.58
N VAL A 10 11.36 -4.61 0.73
CA VAL A 10 10.05 -4.08 1.15
C VAL A 10 9.24 -5.20 1.81
N PHE A 11 9.12 -6.36 1.16
CA PHE A 11 8.34 -7.48 1.68
C PHE A 11 8.95 -8.04 2.97
N ALA A 12 10.28 -8.20 3.02
CA ALA A 12 10.98 -8.59 4.23
C ALA A 12 10.76 -7.59 5.38
N THR A 13 10.75 -6.29 5.07
CA THR A 13 10.52 -5.23 6.07
C THR A 13 9.10 -5.26 6.63
N ILE A 14 8.08 -5.41 5.77
CA ILE A 14 6.68 -5.55 6.19
C ILE A 14 6.54 -6.77 7.11
N ARG A 15 7.03 -7.94 6.67
CA ARG A 15 6.97 -9.19 7.42
C ARG A 15 7.64 -9.07 8.78
N THR A 16 8.87 -8.57 8.81
CA THR A 16 9.65 -8.44 10.06
C THR A 16 8.99 -7.48 11.04
N HIS A 17 8.43 -6.36 10.56
CA HIS A 17 7.75 -5.40 11.45
C HIS A 17 6.44 -5.97 11.99
N PHE A 18 5.68 -6.70 11.17
CA PHE A 18 4.47 -7.36 11.61
C PHE A 18 4.76 -8.48 12.62
N GLU A 19 5.75 -9.33 12.37
CA GLU A 19 6.13 -10.42 13.28
C GLU A 19 6.70 -9.91 14.62
N LYS A 20 7.54 -8.86 14.57
CA LYS A 20 8.25 -8.38 15.75
C LYS A 20 7.44 -7.42 16.60
N TYR A 21 6.63 -6.57 15.97
CA TYR A 21 5.94 -5.46 16.64
C TYR A 21 4.42 -5.52 16.51
N HIS A 22 3.88 -6.49 15.77
CA HIS A 22 2.47 -6.52 15.38
C HIS A 22 2.01 -5.22 14.69
N TYR A 23 2.94 -4.53 14.04
CA TYR A 23 2.66 -3.33 13.26
C TYR A 23 2.73 -3.67 11.77
N LEU A 24 1.57 -3.70 11.13
CA LEU A 24 1.47 -3.92 9.70
C LEU A 24 1.55 -2.58 8.98
N CYS A 25 2.62 -2.37 8.21
CA CYS A 25 2.85 -1.17 7.43
C CYS A 25 2.54 -1.39 5.94
N ASP A 26 2.23 -0.29 5.23
CA ASP A 26 2.12 -0.31 3.78
C ASP A 26 3.52 -0.31 3.12
N THR A 27 3.57 -0.51 1.81
CA THR A 27 4.82 -0.59 1.04
C THR A 27 5.66 0.69 1.11
N HIS A 28 5.06 1.87 1.16
CA HIS A 28 5.78 3.16 1.22
C HIS A 28 6.41 3.35 2.60
N THR A 29 5.67 3.04 3.66
CA THR A 29 6.20 3.07 5.04
C THR A 29 7.34 2.06 5.20
N ALA A 30 7.24 0.87 4.60
CA ALA A 30 8.30 -0.13 4.63
C ALA A 30 9.60 0.36 3.97
N VAL A 31 9.54 1.10 2.86
CA VAL A 31 10.72 1.75 2.26
C VAL A 31 11.40 2.68 3.28
N ALA A 32 10.61 3.54 3.94
CA ALA A 32 11.14 4.48 4.93
C ALA A 32 11.79 3.77 6.13
N LEU A 33 11.13 2.74 6.68
CA LEU A 33 11.64 1.93 7.79
C LEU A 33 12.97 1.26 7.42
N LYS A 34 13.06 0.67 6.23
CA LYS A 34 14.27 0.01 5.76
C LYS A 34 15.41 1.00 5.59
N VAL A 35 15.18 2.09 4.85
CA VAL A 35 16.20 3.11 4.58
C VAL A 35 16.69 3.75 5.89
N TYR A 36 15.78 3.98 6.84
CA TYR A 36 16.16 4.47 8.17
C TYR A 36 17.02 3.45 8.93
N ALA A 37 16.65 2.17 8.94
CA ALA A 37 17.44 1.13 9.60
C ALA A 37 18.86 1.01 9.01
N ASP A 38 19.02 1.12 7.69
CA ASP A 38 20.33 1.15 7.04
C ASP A 38 21.15 2.38 7.41
N TYR A 39 20.50 3.54 7.49
CA TYR A 39 21.12 4.79 7.89
C TYR A 39 21.69 4.67 9.31
N VAL A 40 20.89 4.23 10.28
CA VAL A 40 21.33 4.02 11.66
C VAL A 40 22.49 3.02 11.70
N LYS A 41 22.38 1.90 10.96
CA LYS A 41 23.43 0.87 10.91
C LYS A 41 24.76 1.38 10.34
N SER A 42 24.72 2.25 9.33
CA SER A 42 25.93 2.74 8.63
C SER A 42 26.57 3.96 9.30
N THR A 43 25.79 4.76 10.01
CA THR A 43 26.26 6.02 10.61
C THR A 43 26.39 5.95 12.13
N GLY A 44 25.64 5.07 12.78
CA GLY A 44 25.49 5.05 14.24
C GLY A 44 24.62 6.19 14.79
N ASP A 45 24.04 7.03 13.93
CA ASP A 45 23.11 8.09 14.34
C ASP A 45 21.73 7.48 14.60
N ASP A 46 21.35 7.40 15.87
CA ASP A 46 20.10 6.84 16.37
C ASP A 46 19.18 7.88 17.01
N ILE A 47 19.30 9.15 16.62
CA ILE A 47 18.42 10.21 17.11
C ILE A 47 16.95 9.83 16.88
N VAL A 48 16.13 10.07 17.91
CA VAL A 48 14.69 9.81 17.90
C VAL A 48 14.07 10.44 16.65
N SER A 49 13.50 9.58 15.81
CA SER A 49 12.97 9.95 14.51
C SER A 49 11.51 9.54 14.40
N VAL A 50 10.73 10.34 13.66
CA VAL A 50 9.33 10.06 13.35
C VAL A 50 9.23 9.71 11.88
N ILE A 51 8.69 8.53 11.58
CA ILE A 51 8.40 8.09 10.20
C ILE A 51 6.91 8.32 9.95
N ASP A 52 6.61 9.09 8.92
CA ASP A 52 5.24 9.33 8.47
C ASP A 52 4.71 8.11 7.72
N SER A 53 3.63 7.51 8.22
CA SER A 53 2.97 6.38 7.57
C SER A 53 1.92 6.90 6.60
N THR A 54 2.28 6.93 5.33
CA THR A 54 1.56 7.73 4.32
C THR A 54 0.30 7.08 3.78
N ALA A 55 0.09 5.78 4.02
CA ALA A 55 -1.09 5.06 3.57
C ALA A 55 -1.49 3.92 4.53
N SER A 56 -2.78 3.59 4.52
CA SER A 56 -3.26 2.35 5.13
C SER A 56 -2.76 1.14 4.32
N PRO A 57 -2.35 0.03 4.98
CA PRO A 57 -1.99 -1.21 4.30
C PRO A 57 -3.09 -1.74 3.36
N TYR A 58 -4.37 -1.46 3.69
CA TYR A 58 -5.52 -1.86 2.89
C TYR A 58 -5.61 -1.20 1.51
N LYS A 59 -4.94 -0.05 1.30
CA LYS A 59 -4.86 0.57 -0.02
C LYS A 59 -4.01 -0.24 -0.99
N PHE A 60 -3.14 -1.10 -0.47
CA PHE A 60 -2.23 -1.96 -1.23
C PHE A 60 -2.34 -3.41 -0.75
N SER A 61 -3.58 -3.87 -0.51
CA SER A 61 -3.87 -5.18 0.09
C SER A 61 -3.14 -6.32 -0.61
N ALA A 62 -3.10 -6.34 -1.93
CA ALA A 62 -2.40 -7.35 -2.72
C ALA A 62 -0.89 -7.44 -2.40
N SER A 63 -0.21 -6.29 -2.40
CA SER A 63 1.24 -6.22 -2.15
C SER A 63 1.57 -6.53 -0.69
N VAL A 64 0.79 -5.98 0.24
CA VAL A 64 0.99 -6.21 1.68
C VAL A 64 0.73 -7.68 2.02
N LEU A 65 -0.35 -8.26 1.48
CA LEU A 65 -0.68 -9.67 1.70
C LEU A 65 0.40 -10.59 1.14
N SER A 66 0.94 -10.30 -0.05
CA SER A 66 2.05 -11.07 -0.64
C SER A 66 3.33 -11.01 0.21
N ALA A 67 3.52 -9.98 1.04
CA ALA A 67 4.63 -9.94 1.99
C ALA A 67 4.42 -10.90 3.18
N LEU A 68 3.17 -11.15 3.57
CA LEU A 68 2.80 -12.02 4.69
C LEU A 68 2.60 -13.48 4.28
N GLN A 69 2.28 -13.77 3.02
CA GLN A 69 2.03 -15.13 2.52
C GLN A 69 2.48 -15.33 1.07
N ASP A 70 2.88 -16.55 0.74
CA ASP A 70 3.58 -16.87 -0.51
C ASP A 70 2.69 -16.92 -1.78
N SER A 71 1.35 -16.92 -1.65
CA SER A 71 0.45 -17.00 -2.81
C SER A 71 -0.83 -16.18 -2.64
N THR A 72 -1.07 -15.28 -3.59
CA THR A 72 -2.28 -14.47 -3.74
C THR A 72 -2.84 -14.53 -5.17
N LYS A 73 -2.30 -15.41 -6.02
CA LYS A 73 -2.43 -15.35 -7.49
C LYS A 73 -3.84 -15.50 -8.06
N ASP A 74 -4.74 -16.11 -7.30
CA ASP A 74 -6.10 -16.42 -7.75
C ASP A 74 -7.18 -15.63 -6.99
N MET A 75 -6.79 -14.66 -6.16
CA MET A 75 -7.72 -13.84 -5.38
C MET A 75 -8.06 -12.54 -6.12
N SER A 76 -9.32 -12.13 -6.07
CA SER A 76 -9.73 -10.76 -6.42
C SER A 76 -9.25 -9.75 -5.37
N GLU A 77 -9.25 -8.46 -5.73
CA GLU A 77 -8.81 -7.39 -4.81
C GLU A 77 -9.59 -7.37 -3.48
N PHE A 78 -10.90 -7.65 -3.52
CA PHE A 78 -11.73 -7.71 -2.30
C PHE A 78 -11.49 -8.98 -1.49
N GLU A 79 -11.26 -10.13 -2.14
CA GLU A 79 -10.84 -11.35 -1.42
C GLU A 79 -9.48 -11.16 -0.73
N MET A 80 -8.56 -10.41 -1.33
CA MET A 80 -7.29 -10.04 -0.71
C MET A 80 -7.48 -9.08 0.48
N VAL A 81 -8.47 -8.19 0.44
CA VAL A 81 -8.82 -7.33 1.60
C VAL A 81 -9.34 -8.18 2.76
N ASP A 82 -10.26 -9.11 2.49
CA ASP A 82 -10.81 -10.01 3.51
C ASP A 82 -9.73 -10.93 4.11
N GLU A 83 -8.85 -11.45 3.26
CA GLU A 83 -7.74 -12.28 3.71
C GLU A 83 -6.72 -11.47 4.52
N LEU A 84 -6.43 -10.23 4.12
CA LEU A 84 -5.57 -9.35 4.89
C LEU A 84 -6.15 -9.06 6.28
N HIS A 85 -7.46 -8.86 6.38
CA HIS A 85 -8.15 -8.76 7.67
C HIS A 85 -7.97 -10.03 8.50
N ARG A 86 -8.18 -11.19 7.89
CA ARG A 86 -8.04 -12.50 8.57
C ARG A 86 -6.63 -12.72 9.14
N VAL A 87 -5.58 -12.39 8.38
CA VAL A 87 -4.19 -12.62 8.81
C VAL A 87 -3.67 -11.54 9.75
N SER A 88 -4.10 -10.29 9.58
CA SER A 88 -3.60 -9.15 10.37
C SER A 88 -4.40 -8.88 11.64
N GLY A 89 -5.68 -9.26 11.67
CA GLY A 89 -6.62 -8.89 12.72
C GLY A 89 -7.00 -7.41 12.75
N MET A 90 -6.55 -6.61 11.77
CA MET A 90 -6.88 -5.18 11.69
C MET A 90 -8.25 -4.99 11.03
N ASP A 91 -9.07 -4.07 11.51
CA ASP A 91 -10.35 -3.75 10.87
C ASP A 91 -10.15 -3.18 9.46
N VAL A 92 -10.99 -3.63 8.51
CA VAL A 92 -11.02 -3.06 7.17
C VAL A 92 -11.58 -1.63 7.25
N PRO A 93 -10.93 -0.62 6.66
CA PRO A 93 -11.48 0.73 6.62
C PRO A 93 -12.82 0.75 5.89
N GLN A 94 -13.86 1.29 6.54
CA GLN A 94 -15.22 1.39 6.00
C GLN A 94 -15.29 1.93 4.55
N PRO A 95 -14.49 2.94 4.13
CA PRO A 95 -14.51 3.39 2.75
C PRO A 95 -14.10 2.33 1.73
N ILE A 96 -13.17 1.43 2.08
CA ILE A 96 -12.71 0.33 1.22
C ILE A 96 -13.75 -0.77 1.16
N GLU A 97 -14.28 -1.19 2.31
CA GLU A 97 -15.36 -2.18 2.41
C GLU A 97 -16.58 -1.78 1.56
N ALA A 98 -16.97 -0.50 1.63
CA ALA A 98 -18.10 0.02 0.87
C ALA A 98 -17.90 0.04 -0.65
N LEU A 99 -16.67 -0.13 -1.19
CA LEU A 99 -16.41 -0.12 -2.62
C LEU A 99 -16.91 -1.40 -3.32
N GLN A 100 -16.90 -2.55 -2.65
CA GLN A 100 -17.28 -3.84 -3.25
C GLN A 100 -18.67 -3.83 -3.88
N ASN A 101 -19.59 -3.10 -3.25
CA ASN A 101 -20.99 -3.03 -3.66
C ASN A 101 -21.31 -1.79 -4.53
N LYS A 102 -20.31 -0.95 -4.85
CA LYS A 102 -20.51 0.26 -5.66
C LYS A 102 -20.37 -0.04 -7.14
N ALA A 103 -21.31 0.47 -7.92
CA ALA A 103 -21.20 0.48 -9.36
C ALA A 103 -20.11 1.46 -9.82
N VAL A 104 -19.30 1.04 -10.80
CA VAL A 104 -18.35 1.91 -11.49
C VAL A 104 -19.12 3.06 -12.16
N ARG A 105 -18.81 4.30 -11.75
CA ARG A 105 -19.50 5.51 -12.21
C ARG A 105 -19.04 5.99 -13.59
N PHE A 106 -17.74 5.89 -13.86
CA PHE A 106 -17.12 6.41 -15.08
C PHE A 106 -16.48 5.26 -15.85
N ARG A 107 -16.89 5.09 -17.12
CA ARG A 107 -16.39 4.02 -18.01
C ARG A 107 -15.73 4.56 -19.27
N GLU A 108 -15.76 5.87 -19.44
CA GLU A 108 -15.20 6.56 -20.60
C GLU A 108 -13.67 6.56 -20.50
N VAL A 109 -13.01 6.27 -21.62
CA VAL A 109 -11.55 6.26 -21.76
C VAL A 109 -11.18 7.23 -22.86
N CYS A 110 -10.03 7.90 -22.72
CA CYS A 110 -9.57 8.85 -23.72
C CYS A 110 -8.06 8.90 -23.86
N SER A 111 -7.61 9.39 -25.01
CA SER A 111 -6.21 9.67 -25.22
C SER A 111 -5.78 10.95 -24.49
N LYS A 112 -4.47 11.11 -24.34
CA LYS A 112 -3.87 12.28 -23.69
C LYS A 112 -4.32 13.59 -24.34
N ASP A 113 -4.45 13.61 -25.67
CA ASP A 113 -4.75 14.81 -26.43
C ASP A 113 -6.25 15.18 -26.37
N GLU A 114 -7.12 14.23 -26.00
CA GLU A 114 -8.58 14.42 -25.89
C GLU A 114 -9.04 14.79 -24.46
N MET A 115 -8.13 14.80 -23.47
CA MET A 115 -8.49 15.04 -22.06
C MET A 115 -9.27 16.34 -21.86
N GLY A 116 -8.90 17.41 -22.58
CA GLY A 116 -9.60 18.69 -22.49
C GLY A 116 -11.05 18.62 -22.96
N GLU A 117 -11.27 18.03 -24.13
CA GLU A 117 -12.61 17.88 -24.73
C GLU A 117 -13.53 17.04 -23.86
N ILE A 118 -13.01 16.00 -23.21
CA ILE A 118 -13.80 15.16 -22.32
C ILE A 118 -14.18 15.86 -21.04
N VAL A 119 -13.33 16.71 -20.49
CA VAL A 119 -13.72 17.55 -19.35
C VAL A 119 -14.91 18.43 -19.73
N PHE A 120 -14.87 19.10 -20.89
CA PHE A 120 -16.01 19.90 -21.38
C PHE A 120 -17.28 19.07 -21.56
N LYS A 121 -17.16 17.91 -22.21
CA LYS A 121 -18.27 16.96 -22.40
C LYS A 121 -18.89 16.52 -21.07
N LEU A 122 -18.07 16.17 -20.07
CA LEU A 122 -18.54 15.74 -18.75
C LEU A 122 -19.20 16.88 -17.96
N LEU A 123 -18.73 18.12 -18.14
CA LEU A 123 -19.31 19.32 -17.56
C LEU A 123 -20.56 19.82 -18.31
N LYS A 124 -20.85 19.27 -19.50
CA LYS A 124 -21.94 19.68 -20.41
C LYS A 124 -21.81 21.14 -20.87
N ILE A 125 -20.59 21.56 -21.17
CA ILE A 125 -20.25 22.91 -21.69
C ILE A 125 -19.67 22.75 -23.09
#